data_AF-A0A497KXA9-F1
#
_entry.id   AF-A0A497KXA9-F1
#
_cell.length_a   1.000
_cell.length_b   1.000
_cell.length_c   1.000
_cell.angle_alpha   90.00
_cell.angle_beta   90.00
_cell.angle_gamma   90.00
#
_symmetry.space_group_name_H-M   'P 1'
#
loop_
_entity.id
_entity.type
_entity.pdbx_description
1 polymer ?
#
loop_
_entity_poly.entity_id
_entity_poly.type
_entity_poly.pdbx_seq_one_letter_code
_entity_poly.pdbx_strand_id
1 'polypeptide(L)'
;MGKEALRLPRGLRDFPPDEMAKMAYVEEKVRCLLELYGYQEVRTPIFERFDLFALRSGEEIRSRMFVFTTDEGEMALRPEITAPIARMVATGKLDLSKKPIKLYYIGPCYRYDEPQAGRYREFWQAGVELIGSPHPEADAEVVKLAVRVVEDLGLKGYVLRIGDMAILRAYLAQQGIPEEVANRIIGPLDTLASSLDKLRSYKLKLSSGRPLSRDELADLIRRCDEVRSWKEEELNRMELGESPIPSSYGGLLEPDPRVYRMRELHEGGAFEELCDIIGRKMAELTAIFKLRLAYYGIPHGGGRPFRMPGEVLDKLLSLMYISGRRDEALEAVEELLGTSGRVGEAISRFREVLEALSWFGLNGGG
;
A
#
# COMPACT_ATOMS: atom_id res chain seq x y z
N MET A 1 33.70 13.98 23.21
CA MET A 1 32.56 13.25 22.61
C MET A 1 33.08 12.32 21.54
N GLY A 2 32.78 11.02 21.62
CA GLY A 2 33.23 10.05 20.61
C GLY A 2 32.50 10.27 19.27
N LYS A 3 33.16 9.97 18.15
CA LYS A 3 32.60 10.08 16.78
C LYS A 3 31.27 9.33 16.61
N GLU A 4 31.02 8.31 17.43
CA GLU A 4 29.79 7.52 17.42
C GLU A 4 28.57 8.30 17.92
N ALA A 5 28.74 9.21 18.88
CA ALA A 5 27.66 10.06 19.40
C ALA A 5 27.19 11.13 18.40
N LEU A 6 27.99 11.39 17.35
CA LEU A 6 27.67 12.34 16.27
C LEU A 6 26.98 11.67 15.08
N ARG A 7 26.86 10.33 15.09
CA ARG A 7 26.25 9.59 14.00
C ARG A 7 24.73 9.57 14.19
N LEU A 8 24.00 10.01 13.17
CA LEU A 8 22.54 9.89 13.18
C LEU A 8 22.10 8.43 13.31
N PRO A 9 21.05 8.14 14.10
CA PRO A 9 20.38 6.86 14.07
C PRO A 9 19.94 6.48 12.66
N ARG A 10 19.93 5.18 12.37
CA ARG A 10 19.48 4.68 11.06
C ARG A 10 18.05 5.14 10.77
N GLY A 11 17.81 5.60 9.55
CA GLY A 11 16.48 6.03 9.11
C GLY A 11 16.08 7.45 9.52
N LEU A 12 16.97 8.21 10.16
CA LEU A 12 16.82 9.65 10.41
C LEU A 12 17.73 10.45 9.47
N ARG A 13 17.39 11.73 9.25
CA ARG A 13 18.16 12.64 8.39
C ARG A 13 18.04 14.08 8.90
N ASP A 14 19.11 14.84 8.71
CA ASP A 14 19.08 16.28 8.85
C ASP A 14 18.64 16.91 7.53
N PHE A 15 17.95 18.05 7.60
CA PHE A 15 17.59 18.85 6.44
C PHE A 15 18.42 20.14 6.44
N PRO A 16 19.47 20.25 5.61
CA PRO A 16 20.23 21.49 5.48
C PRO A 16 19.36 22.61 4.87
N PRO A 17 19.81 23.88 4.94
CA PRO A 17 19.01 25.02 4.47
C PRO A 17 18.46 24.91 3.04
N ASP A 18 19.22 24.32 2.11
CA ASP A 18 18.79 24.11 0.72
C ASP A 18 17.70 23.04 0.58
N GLU A 19 17.72 22.00 1.41
CA GLU A 19 16.63 21.01 1.48
C GLU A 19 15.40 21.59 2.17
N MET A 20 15.59 22.35 3.26
CA MET A 20 14.48 23.03 3.93
C MET A 20 13.80 24.05 3.03
N ALA A 21 14.53 24.75 2.16
CA ALA A 21 13.94 25.66 1.18
C ALA A 21 13.01 24.92 0.19
N LYS A 22 13.42 23.73 -0.28
CA LYS A 22 12.58 22.89 -1.16
C LYS A 22 11.35 22.38 -0.42
N MET A 23 11.52 21.97 0.83
CA MET A 23 10.43 21.50 1.66
C MET A 23 9.39 22.59 1.93
N ALA A 24 9.84 23.79 2.33
CA ALA A 24 8.96 24.94 2.54
C ALA A 24 8.20 25.33 1.26
N TYR A 25 8.85 25.28 0.10
CA TYR A 25 8.18 25.50 -1.19
C TYR A 25 7.04 24.52 -1.44
N VAL A 26 7.25 23.22 -1.18
CA VAL A 26 6.23 22.19 -1.35
C VAL A 26 5.08 22.40 -0.36
N GLU A 27 5.39 22.62 0.93
CA GLU A 27 4.37 22.83 1.96
C GLU A 27 3.51 24.05 1.66
N GLU A 28 4.11 25.16 1.20
CA GLU A 28 3.38 26.37 0.85
C GLU A 28 2.45 26.17 -0.35
N LYS A 29 2.91 25.45 -1.38
CA LYS A 29 2.05 25.12 -2.53
C LYS A 29 0.86 24.27 -2.14
N VAL A 30 1.08 23.27 -1.29
CA VAL A 30 0.01 22.43 -0.77
C VAL A 30 -0.96 23.25 0.07
N ARG A 31 -0.45 24.07 1.01
CA ARG A 31 -1.26 24.95 1.87
C ARG A 31 -2.17 25.86 1.05
N CYS A 32 -1.60 26.64 0.14
CA CYS A 32 -2.35 27.58 -0.69
C CYS A 32 -3.45 26.89 -1.50
N LEU A 33 -3.17 25.70 -2.06
CA LEU A 33 -4.16 24.94 -2.82
C LEU A 33 -5.30 24.44 -1.92
N LEU A 34 -4.99 23.86 -0.76
CA LEU A 34 -6.02 23.31 0.13
C LEU A 34 -6.92 24.41 0.70
N GLU A 35 -6.34 25.55 1.07
CA GLU A 35 -7.09 26.72 1.56
C GLU A 35 -7.97 27.35 0.48
N LEU A 36 -7.53 27.33 -0.79
CA LEU A 36 -8.35 27.77 -1.92
C LEU A 36 -9.63 26.92 -2.07
N TYR A 37 -9.57 25.63 -1.70
CA TYR A 37 -10.71 24.71 -1.70
C TYR A 37 -11.54 24.75 -0.41
N GLY A 38 -11.21 25.68 0.50
CA GLY A 38 -11.93 25.88 1.76
C GLY A 38 -11.57 24.87 2.86
N TYR A 39 -10.47 24.14 2.72
CA TYR A 39 -9.96 23.30 3.80
C TYR A 39 -9.27 24.15 4.87
N GLN A 40 -9.43 23.75 6.13
CA GLN A 40 -8.87 24.47 7.29
C GLN A 40 -7.74 23.66 7.93
N GLU A 41 -6.64 24.32 8.30
CA GLU A 41 -5.52 23.63 8.95
C GLU A 41 -5.93 23.13 10.33
N VAL A 42 -5.57 21.88 10.64
CA VAL A 42 -5.66 21.32 11.98
C VAL A 42 -4.33 20.73 12.40
N ARG A 43 -4.09 20.71 13.72
CA ARG A 43 -2.91 20.12 14.33
C ARG A 43 -3.28 19.23 15.50
N THR A 44 -2.59 18.11 15.59
CA THR A 44 -2.69 17.15 16.69
C THR A 44 -1.32 16.95 17.32
N PRO A 45 -1.25 16.46 18.58
CA PRO A 45 0.02 16.11 19.21
C PRO A 45 0.85 15.12 18.38
N ILE A 46 2.17 15.14 18.58
CA ILE A 46 3.10 14.23 17.87
C ILE A 46 2.99 12.80 18.42
N PHE A 47 2.68 12.64 19.70
CA PHE A 47 2.48 11.35 20.34
C PHE A 47 1.16 11.32 21.09
N GLU A 48 0.55 10.14 21.14
CA GLU A 48 -0.76 9.85 21.73
C GLU A 48 -0.72 8.49 22.43
N ARG A 49 -1.77 8.14 23.17
CA ARG A 49 -1.92 6.80 23.74
C ARG A 49 -1.81 5.75 22.63
N PHE A 50 -1.03 4.70 22.85
CA PHE A 50 -0.87 3.61 21.86
C PHE A 50 -2.23 3.01 21.45
N ASP A 51 -3.15 2.88 22.40
CA ASP A 51 -4.51 2.37 22.19
C ASP A 51 -5.24 3.04 21.03
N LEU A 52 -5.02 4.35 20.82
CA LEU A 52 -5.65 5.10 19.73
C LEU A 52 -5.35 4.48 18.36
N PHE A 53 -4.11 4.04 18.15
CA PHE A 53 -3.65 3.46 16.89
C PHE A 53 -3.97 1.97 16.79
N ALA A 54 -3.98 1.27 17.92
CA ALA A 54 -4.36 -0.13 18.00
C ALA A 54 -5.83 -0.37 17.62
N LEU A 55 -6.73 0.59 17.86
CA LEU A 55 -8.16 0.49 17.52
C LEU A 55 -8.41 0.15 16.05
N ARG A 56 -7.62 0.71 15.12
CA ARG A 56 -7.81 0.51 13.67
C ARG A 56 -6.98 -0.65 13.12
N SER A 57 -5.81 -0.90 13.70
CA SER A 57 -4.79 -1.76 13.08
C SER A 57 -4.47 -3.02 13.89
N GLY A 58 -5.09 -3.20 15.05
CA GLY A 58 -4.78 -4.26 16.00
C GLY A 58 -3.41 -4.12 16.65
N GLU A 59 -3.05 -5.05 17.54
CA GLU A 59 -1.77 -5.04 18.26
C GLU A 59 -0.55 -5.28 17.36
N GLU A 60 -0.72 -5.89 16.18
CA GLU A 60 0.38 -6.21 15.27
C GLU A 60 1.14 -4.96 14.79
N ILE A 61 0.47 -3.80 14.75
CA ILE A 61 1.09 -2.51 14.38
C ILE A 61 2.15 -2.06 15.38
N ARG A 62 2.14 -2.56 16.62
CA ARG A 62 3.11 -2.22 17.67
C ARG A 62 4.54 -2.39 17.21
N SER A 63 4.82 -3.51 16.54
CA SER A 63 6.15 -3.82 15.98
C SER A 63 6.63 -2.81 14.93
N ARG A 64 5.72 -1.98 14.40
CA ARG A 64 5.96 -0.98 13.36
C ARG A 64 5.87 0.46 13.88
N MET A 65 5.79 0.65 15.20
CA MET A 65 5.63 1.96 15.83
C MET A 65 6.71 2.21 16.89
N PHE A 66 7.01 3.48 17.13
CA PHE A 66 7.80 3.87 18.29
C PHE A 66 6.89 3.99 19.51
N VAL A 67 6.86 2.92 20.31
CA VAL A 67 6.09 2.85 21.55
C VAL A 67 7.02 3.06 22.74
N PHE A 68 6.59 3.87 23.70
CA PHE A 68 7.32 4.16 24.92
C PHE A 68 6.34 4.30 26.09
N THR A 69 6.84 4.05 27.31
CA THR A 69 6.03 4.14 28.53
C THR A 69 6.26 5.48 29.21
N THR A 70 5.17 6.08 29.67
CA THR A 70 5.15 7.28 30.52
C THR A 70 4.39 6.97 31.81
N ASP A 71 4.37 7.90 32.76
CA ASP A 71 3.55 7.77 33.97
C ASP A 71 2.04 7.69 33.66
N GLU A 72 1.61 8.16 32.49
CA GLU A 72 0.22 8.09 31.99
C GLU A 72 -0.08 6.79 31.23
N GLY A 73 0.90 5.90 31.09
CA GLY A 73 0.79 4.62 30.37
C GLY A 73 1.58 4.58 29.06
N GLU A 74 1.22 3.63 28.19
CA GLU A 74 1.86 3.44 26.88
C GLU A 74 1.47 4.53 25.88
N MET A 75 2.47 5.22 25.37
CA MET A 75 2.35 6.24 24.33
C MET A 75 3.06 5.77 23.06
N ALA A 76 2.67 6.33 21.92
CA ALA A 76 3.34 6.09 20.66
C ALA A 76 3.50 7.39 19.88
N LEU A 77 4.66 7.53 19.21
CA LEU A 77 4.79 8.54 18.15
C LEU A 77 3.79 8.20 17.04
N ARG A 78 3.05 9.20 16.54
CA ARG A 78 2.00 8.98 15.57
C ARG A 78 2.57 8.44 14.24
N PRO A 79 2.06 7.33 13.69
CA PRO A 79 2.45 6.84 12.38
C PRO A 79 1.68 7.51 11.24
N GLU A 80 0.57 8.17 11.57
CA GLU A 80 -0.33 8.90 10.68
C GLU A 80 -1.12 9.94 11.48
N ILE A 81 -1.90 10.79 10.80
CA ILE A 81 -2.61 11.93 11.41
C ILE A 81 -4.14 11.76 11.41
N THR A 82 -4.68 10.82 10.63
CA THR A 82 -6.13 10.51 10.55
C THR A 82 -6.68 10.03 11.89
N ALA A 83 -6.05 9.10 12.61
CA ALA A 83 -6.59 8.62 13.90
C ALA A 83 -6.64 9.73 14.98
N PRO A 84 -5.60 10.57 15.14
CA PRO A 84 -5.69 11.77 15.98
C PRO A 84 -6.81 12.74 15.57
N ILE A 85 -7.06 12.95 14.27
CA ILE A 85 -8.18 13.80 13.81
C ILE A 85 -9.53 13.14 14.15
N ALA A 86 -9.67 11.84 13.93
CA ALA A 86 -10.89 11.10 14.30
C ALA A 86 -11.15 11.19 15.82
N ARG A 87 -10.11 11.12 16.66
CA ARG A 87 -10.21 11.38 18.11
C ARG A 87 -10.67 12.81 18.39
N MET A 88 -10.09 13.80 17.72
CA MET A 88 -10.47 15.21 17.87
C MET A 88 -11.95 15.44 17.54
N VAL A 89 -12.44 14.81 16.47
CA VAL A 89 -13.86 14.78 16.07
C VAL A 89 -14.71 14.11 17.16
N ALA A 90 -14.34 12.89 17.58
CA ALA A 90 -15.09 12.11 18.57
C ALA A 90 -15.15 12.78 19.96
N THR A 91 -14.15 13.58 20.31
CA THR A 91 -14.09 14.33 21.57
C THR A 91 -14.77 15.70 21.51
N GLY A 92 -15.49 16.00 20.41
CA GLY A 92 -16.31 17.21 20.28
C GLY A 92 -15.52 18.51 20.13
N LYS A 93 -14.25 18.44 19.69
CA LYS A 93 -13.44 19.65 19.43
C LYS A 93 -13.81 20.38 18.14
N LEU A 94 -14.63 19.75 17.29
CA LEU A 94 -15.14 20.32 16.06
C LEU A 94 -16.66 20.41 16.09
N ASP A 95 -17.19 21.51 15.56
CA ASP A 95 -18.64 21.73 15.41
C ASP A 95 -19.18 20.92 14.23
N LEU A 96 -19.76 19.75 14.53
CA LEU A 96 -20.31 18.82 13.53
C LEU A 96 -21.64 19.27 12.92
N SER A 97 -22.21 20.41 13.33
CA SER A 97 -23.41 20.96 12.70
C SER A 97 -23.14 21.57 11.32
N LYS A 98 -21.87 21.87 11.00
CA LYS A 98 -21.44 22.53 9.76
C LYS A 98 -20.87 21.57 8.72
N LYS A 99 -21.48 20.39 8.56
CA LYS A 99 -21.03 19.42 7.55
C LYS A 99 -21.30 19.91 6.12
N PRO A 100 -20.44 19.57 5.14
CA PRO A 100 -19.21 18.80 5.30
C PRO A 100 -18.09 19.63 5.94
N ILE A 101 -17.32 18.99 6.81
CA ILE A 101 -16.12 19.60 7.43
C ILE A 101 -14.92 19.25 6.56
N LYS A 102 -14.12 20.25 6.20
CA LYS A 102 -12.94 20.12 5.35
C LYS A 102 -11.69 20.52 6.14
N LEU A 103 -10.86 19.55 6.51
CA LEU A 103 -9.65 19.77 7.30
C LEU A 103 -8.42 19.35 6.51
N TYR A 104 -7.31 20.05 6.69
CA TYR A 104 -6.02 19.58 6.20
C TYR A 104 -4.97 19.60 7.30
N TYR A 105 -3.90 18.85 7.07
CA TYR A 105 -2.75 18.79 7.96
C TYR A 105 -1.47 18.67 7.15
N ILE A 106 -0.38 19.21 7.68
CA ILE A 106 0.98 19.03 7.19
C ILE A 106 1.86 18.81 8.41
N GLY A 107 2.58 17.70 8.50
CA GLY A 107 3.47 17.46 9.62
C GLY A 107 4.20 16.13 9.63
N PRO A 108 5.11 15.93 10.60
CA PRO A 108 5.89 14.71 10.71
C PRO A 108 5.06 13.56 11.29
N CYS A 109 5.41 12.36 10.85
CA CYS A 109 4.93 11.06 11.26
C CYS A 109 6.11 10.09 11.40
N TYR A 110 5.90 9.05 12.19
CA TYR A 110 6.98 8.16 12.62
C TYR A 110 6.60 6.70 12.46
N ARG A 111 7.53 5.89 11.93
CA ARG A 111 7.35 4.44 11.86
C ARG A 111 8.62 3.71 12.27
N TYR A 112 8.44 2.61 12.95
CA TYR A 112 9.51 1.67 13.22
C TYR A 112 9.59 0.68 12.06
N ASP A 113 10.59 0.83 11.20
CA ASP A 113 10.78 -0.04 10.04
C ASP A 113 12.27 -0.18 9.74
N GLU A 114 12.63 -1.22 8.99
CA GLU A 114 13.95 -1.32 8.38
C GLU A 114 14.08 -0.22 7.32
N PRO A 115 15.03 0.73 7.48
CA PRO A 115 15.12 1.86 6.56
C PRO A 115 15.45 1.37 5.13
N GLN A 116 14.62 1.77 4.16
CA GLN A 116 14.88 1.58 2.74
C GLN A 116 15.10 2.95 2.09
N ALA A 117 15.63 2.98 0.86
CA ALA A 117 15.77 4.24 0.12
C ALA A 117 14.39 4.94 0.00
N GLY A 118 14.31 6.21 0.45
CA GLY A 118 13.04 6.97 0.52
C GLY A 118 12.07 6.54 1.64
N ARG A 119 12.43 5.55 2.46
CA ARG A 119 11.63 4.99 3.55
C ARG A 119 12.31 5.25 4.90
N TYR A 120 12.18 6.49 5.35
CA TYR A 120 12.72 6.96 6.63
C TYR A 120 11.79 6.61 7.80
N ARG A 121 12.36 6.65 9.00
CA ARG A 121 11.65 6.45 10.28
C ARG A 121 10.90 7.70 10.74
N GLU A 122 11.36 8.87 10.31
CA GLU A 122 10.63 10.14 10.38
C GLU A 122 10.35 10.60 8.94
N PHE A 123 9.10 10.98 8.66
CA PHE A 123 8.66 11.41 7.34
C PHE A 123 7.50 12.40 7.47
N TRP A 124 7.25 13.20 6.43
CA TRP A 124 6.19 14.20 6.44
C TRP A 124 4.97 13.71 5.67
N GLN A 125 3.80 13.98 6.21
CA GLN A 125 2.52 13.76 5.55
C GLN A 125 1.82 15.10 5.40
N ALA A 126 1.30 15.32 4.19
CA ALA A 126 0.26 16.30 3.93
C ALA A 126 -0.99 15.52 3.53
N GLY A 127 -2.14 15.86 4.10
CA GLY A 127 -3.39 15.15 3.85
C GLY A 127 -4.60 16.00 4.15
N VAL A 128 -5.76 15.48 3.73
CA VAL A 128 -7.06 16.11 3.91
C VAL A 128 -8.05 15.13 4.51
N GLU A 129 -8.99 15.63 5.30
CA GLU A 129 -10.14 14.90 5.82
C GLU A 129 -11.40 15.67 5.43
N LEU A 130 -12.24 15.06 4.58
CA LEU A 130 -13.57 15.57 4.22
C LEU A 130 -14.60 14.72 4.95
N ILE A 131 -15.23 15.30 5.98
CA ILE A 131 -16.06 14.57 6.94
C ILE A 131 -17.52 14.98 6.80
N GLY A 132 -18.40 13.99 6.64
CA GLY A 132 -19.85 14.16 6.78
C GLY A 132 -20.63 14.38 5.48
N SER A 133 -20.01 14.19 4.31
CA SER A 133 -20.73 14.07 3.04
C SER A 133 -20.91 12.59 2.67
N PRO A 134 -22.14 12.15 2.32
CA PRO A 134 -22.37 10.82 1.76
C PRO A 134 -22.23 10.75 0.23
N HIS A 135 -22.01 11.90 -0.42
CA HIS A 135 -22.09 12.04 -1.86
C HIS A 135 -20.74 11.77 -2.56
N PRO A 136 -20.74 11.12 -3.75
CA PRO A 136 -19.53 10.72 -4.47
C PRO A 136 -18.60 11.89 -4.87
N GLU A 137 -19.15 13.10 -4.97
CA GLU A 137 -18.41 14.32 -5.26
C GLU A 137 -17.38 14.64 -4.17
N ALA A 138 -17.61 14.19 -2.93
CA ALA A 138 -16.65 14.35 -1.85
C ALA A 138 -15.38 13.50 -2.07
N ASP A 139 -15.55 12.23 -2.46
CA ASP A 139 -14.44 11.35 -2.81
C ASP A 139 -13.71 11.88 -4.06
N ALA A 140 -14.46 12.34 -5.07
CA ALA A 140 -13.91 12.92 -6.29
C ALA A 140 -13.10 14.20 -6.03
N GLU A 141 -13.56 15.08 -5.13
CA GLU A 141 -12.84 16.29 -4.73
C GLU A 141 -11.49 15.96 -4.08
N VAL A 142 -11.46 15.00 -3.14
CA VAL A 142 -10.23 14.56 -2.47
C VAL A 142 -9.20 14.01 -3.47
N VAL A 143 -9.65 13.16 -4.40
CA VAL A 143 -8.79 12.63 -5.46
C VAL A 143 -8.29 13.77 -6.37
N LYS A 144 -9.18 14.70 -6.75
CA LYS A 144 -8.80 15.85 -7.58
C LYS A 144 -7.76 16.73 -6.91
N LEU A 145 -7.87 16.97 -5.60
CA LEU A 145 -6.89 17.72 -4.84
C LEU A 145 -5.52 17.05 -4.87
N ALA A 146 -5.45 15.74 -4.67
CA ALA A 146 -4.19 14.99 -4.75
C ALA A 146 -3.55 15.13 -6.13
N VAL A 147 -4.33 14.99 -7.21
CA VAL A 147 -3.87 15.22 -8.58
C VAL A 147 -3.37 16.64 -8.76
N ARG A 148 -4.12 17.63 -8.26
CA ARG A 148 -3.81 19.03 -8.43
C ARG A 148 -2.52 19.44 -7.71
N VAL A 149 -2.26 18.89 -6.52
CA VAL A 149 -0.98 19.05 -5.82
C VAL A 149 0.18 18.58 -6.71
N VAL A 150 0.06 17.38 -7.29
CA VAL A 150 1.10 16.80 -8.17
C VAL A 150 1.34 17.70 -9.39
N GLU A 151 0.27 18.19 -10.03
CA GLU A 151 0.33 19.10 -11.18
C GLU A 151 0.95 20.46 -10.83
N ASP A 152 0.53 21.09 -9.73
CA ASP A 152 1.00 22.42 -9.30
C ASP A 152 2.47 22.39 -8.84
N LEU A 153 2.96 21.22 -8.43
CA LEU A 153 4.39 20.96 -8.19
C LEU A 153 5.19 20.72 -9.48
N GLY A 154 4.53 20.65 -10.64
CA GLY A 154 5.15 20.49 -11.95
C GLY A 154 5.54 19.05 -12.30
N LEU A 155 5.03 18.05 -11.57
CA LEU A 155 5.27 16.65 -11.88
C LEU A 155 4.49 16.23 -13.12
N LYS A 156 5.14 15.48 -14.01
CA LYS A 156 4.60 15.05 -15.31
C LYS A 156 4.77 13.55 -15.50
N GLY A 157 3.96 12.96 -16.38
CA GLY A 157 4.07 11.54 -16.72
C GLY A 157 3.69 10.59 -15.59
N TYR A 158 2.78 11.01 -14.70
CA TYR A 158 2.20 10.17 -13.67
C TYR A 158 0.94 9.46 -14.20
N VAL A 159 0.60 8.33 -13.59
CA VAL A 159 -0.64 7.60 -13.87
C VAL A 159 -1.46 7.56 -12.58
N LEU A 160 -2.71 8.01 -12.64
CA LEU A 160 -3.65 7.90 -11.52
C LEU A 160 -4.34 6.54 -11.59
N ARG A 161 -4.13 5.71 -10.55
CA ARG A 161 -4.82 4.44 -10.39
C ARG A 161 -5.80 4.55 -9.22
N ILE A 162 -7.05 4.23 -9.47
CA ILE A 162 -8.13 4.29 -8.49
C ILE A 162 -8.72 2.89 -8.35
N GLY A 163 -9.01 2.49 -7.11
CA GLY A 163 -9.73 1.27 -6.81
C GLY A 163 -10.60 1.45 -5.57
N ASP A 164 -11.56 0.55 -5.39
CA ASP A 164 -12.49 0.61 -4.27
C ASP A 164 -12.45 -0.68 -3.44
N MET A 165 -12.09 -0.52 -2.16
CA MET A 165 -12.03 -1.63 -1.20
C MET A 165 -13.40 -2.20 -0.87
N ALA A 166 -14.48 -1.46 -1.06
CA ALA A 166 -15.85 -1.93 -0.86
C ALA A 166 -16.20 -3.06 -1.84
N ILE A 167 -15.72 -3.00 -3.09
CA ILE A 167 -15.92 -4.06 -4.08
C ILE A 167 -15.26 -5.35 -3.60
N LEU A 168 -13.99 -5.25 -3.18
CA LEU A 168 -13.24 -6.39 -2.64
C LEU A 168 -13.92 -6.98 -1.39
N ARG A 169 -14.32 -6.14 -0.44
CA ARG A 169 -15.01 -6.57 0.78
C ARG A 169 -16.36 -7.22 0.49
N ALA A 170 -17.14 -6.63 -0.41
CA ALA A 170 -18.41 -7.17 -0.84
C ALA A 170 -18.25 -8.56 -1.48
N TYR A 171 -17.24 -8.71 -2.34
CA TYR A 171 -16.92 -9.98 -2.98
C TYR A 171 -16.57 -11.05 -1.93
N LEU A 172 -15.63 -10.77 -1.03
CA LEU A 172 -15.23 -11.71 0.02
C LEU A 172 -16.42 -12.10 0.91
N ALA A 173 -17.26 -11.14 1.29
CA ALA A 173 -18.46 -11.40 2.08
C ALA A 173 -19.47 -12.29 1.32
N GLN A 174 -19.66 -12.06 0.02
CA GLN A 174 -20.53 -12.89 -0.82
C GLN A 174 -20.02 -14.34 -0.93
N GLN A 175 -18.69 -14.55 -0.89
CA GLN A 175 -18.08 -15.88 -0.85
C GLN A 175 -18.09 -16.52 0.56
N GLY A 176 -18.72 -15.88 1.54
CA GLY A 176 -18.80 -16.38 2.92
C GLY A 176 -17.49 -16.29 3.69
N ILE A 177 -16.54 -15.45 3.25
CA ILE A 177 -15.27 -15.25 3.95
C ILE A 177 -15.51 -14.41 5.21
N PRO A 178 -15.07 -14.87 6.40
CA PRO A 178 -15.23 -14.12 7.63
C PRO A 178 -14.55 -12.74 7.57
N GLU A 179 -15.15 -11.73 8.19
CA GLU A 179 -14.64 -10.36 8.16
C GLU A 179 -13.22 -10.24 8.74
N GLU A 180 -12.92 -10.97 9.81
CA GLU A 180 -11.57 -11.01 10.40
C GLU A 180 -10.53 -11.56 9.41
N VAL A 181 -10.89 -12.61 8.66
CA VAL A 181 -10.05 -13.20 7.61
C VAL A 181 -9.86 -12.18 6.48
N ALA A 182 -10.94 -11.53 6.04
CA ALA A 182 -10.89 -10.48 5.03
C ALA A 182 -9.97 -9.32 5.45
N ASN A 183 -10.05 -8.85 6.69
CA ASN A 183 -9.18 -7.80 7.22
C ASN A 183 -7.70 -8.21 7.22
N ARG A 184 -7.39 -9.47 7.55
CA ARG A 184 -6.02 -10.00 7.57
C ARG A 184 -5.40 -10.20 6.19
N ILE A 185 -6.19 -10.37 5.12
CA ILE A 185 -5.64 -10.52 3.75
C ILE A 185 -5.36 -9.21 3.04
N ILE A 186 -6.00 -8.11 3.44
CA ILE A 186 -5.87 -6.82 2.74
C ILE A 186 -4.43 -6.33 2.74
N GLY A 187 -3.74 -6.34 3.89
CA GLY A 187 -2.34 -5.91 3.99
C GLY A 187 -1.38 -6.78 3.16
N PRO A 188 -1.42 -8.12 3.26
CA PRO A 188 -0.67 -9.01 2.39
C PRO A 188 -0.97 -8.84 0.90
N LEU A 189 -2.23 -8.62 0.52
CA LEU A 189 -2.64 -8.38 -0.87
C LEU A 189 -2.06 -7.06 -1.40
N ASP A 190 -2.12 -5.99 -0.62
CA ASP A 190 -1.50 -4.70 -0.94
C ASP A 190 0.02 -4.83 -1.09
N THR A 191 0.66 -5.59 -0.20
CA THR A 191 2.10 -5.86 -0.27
C THR A 191 2.47 -6.63 -1.55
N LEU A 192 1.65 -7.61 -1.93
CA LEU A 192 1.80 -8.34 -3.20
C LEU A 192 1.63 -7.38 -4.39
N ALA A 193 0.57 -6.58 -4.41
CA ALA A 193 0.27 -5.62 -5.47
C ALA A 193 1.44 -4.64 -5.68
N SER A 194 1.89 -4.01 -4.60
CA SER A 194 3.03 -3.09 -4.58
C SER A 194 4.31 -3.74 -5.10
N SER A 195 4.56 -4.99 -4.71
CA SER A 195 5.73 -5.74 -5.17
C SER A 195 5.68 -6.07 -6.65
N LEU A 196 4.51 -6.51 -7.15
CA LEU A 196 4.30 -6.77 -8.57
C LEU A 196 4.45 -5.51 -9.41
N ASP A 197 3.90 -4.37 -8.96
CA ASP A 197 4.03 -3.09 -9.66
C ASP A 197 5.48 -2.61 -9.71
N LYS A 198 6.24 -2.78 -8.62
CA LYS A 198 7.66 -2.43 -8.62
C LYS A 198 8.44 -3.30 -9.60
N LEU A 199 8.20 -4.60 -9.62
CA LEU A 199 8.81 -5.52 -10.59
C LEU A 199 8.44 -5.17 -12.04
N ARG A 200 7.17 -4.84 -12.31
CA ARG A 200 6.72 -4.34 -13.63
C ARG A 200 7.48 -3.08 -14.03
N SER A 201 7.68 -2.14 -13.11
CA SER A 201 8.42 -0.91 -13.39
C SER A 201 9.88 -1.17 -13.76
N TYR A 202 10.55 -2.10 -13.09
CA TYR A 202 11.92 -2.51 -13.41
C TYR A 202 11.98 -3.20 -14.77
N LYS A 203 11.05 -4.12 -15.03
CA LYS A 203 10.95 -4.81 -16.32
C LYS A 203 10.77 -3.81 -17.46
N LEU A 204 9.87 -2.84 -17.31
CA LEU A 204 9.63 -1.80 -18.31
C LEU A 204 10.87 -0.93 -18.58
N LYS A 205 11.60 -0.57 -17.52
CA LYS A 205 12.84 0.21 -17.64
C LYS A 205 13.90 -0.57 -18.41
N LEU A 206 14.13 -1.83 -18.03
CA LEU A 206 15.09 -2.73 -18.68
C LEU A 206 14.71 -3.04 -20.13
N SER A 207 13.43 -3.30 -20.41
CA SER A 207 12.94 -3.57 -21.77
C SER A 207 13.04 -2.34 -22.68
N SER A 208 13.09 -1.13 -22.10
CA SER A 208 13.39 0.11 -22.83
C SER A 208 14.90 0.37 -23.04
N GLY A 209 15.76 -0.60 -22.72
CA GLY A 209 17.21 -0.48 -22.84
C GLY A 209 17.86 0.40 -21.77
N ARG A 210 17.12 0.80 -20.74
CA ARG A 210 17.63 1.67 -19.66
C ARG A 210 18.09 0.82 -18.46
N PRO A 211 19.32 1.00 -17.98
CA PRO A 211 19.79 0.27 -16.81
C PRO A 211 19.06 0.72 -15.55
N LEU A 212 18.87 -0.23 -14.62
CA LEU A 212 18.51 0.10 -13.24
C LEU A 212 19.66 0.85 -12.56
N SER A 213 19.33 1.80 -11.70
CA SER A 213 20.27 2.43 -10.76
C SER A 213 20.71 1.43 -9.69
N ARG A 214 21.75 1.78 -8.92
CA ARG A 214 22.27 0.93 -7.83
C ARG A 214 21.19 0.54 -6.82
N ASP A 215 20.33 1.49 -6.44
CA ASP A 215 19.29 1.26 -5.43
C ASP A 215 18.14 0.41 -5.99
N GLU A 216 17.75 0.64 -7.26
CA GLU A 216 16.73 -0.17 -7.94
C GLU A 216 17.21 -1.62 -8.14
N LEU A 217 18.47 -1.81 -8.52
CA LEU A 217 19.05 -3.15 -8.66
C LEU A 217 19.15 -3.87 -7.30
N ALA A 218 19.57 -3.16 -6.25
CA ALA A 218 19.64 -3.72 -4.91
C ALA A 218 18.25 -4.15 -4.41
N ASP A 219 17.21 -3.33 -4.64
CA ASP A 219 15.83 -3.67 -4.30
C ASP A 219 15.31 -4.86 -5.12
N LEU A 220 15.59 -4.91 -6.42
CA LEU A 220 15.23 -6.05 -7.27
C LEU A 220 15.86 -7.36 -6.75
N ILE A 221 17.16 -7.34 -6.44
CA ILE A 221 17.88 -8.51 -5.93
C ILE A 221 17.26 -8.97 -4.60
N ARG A 222 17.03 -8.03 -3.66
CA ARG A 222 16.40 -8.34 -2.37
C ARG A 222 15.06 -9.03 -2.55
N ARG A 223 14.20 -8.52 -3.44
CA ARG A 223 12.88 -9.12 -3.73
C ARG A 223 12.98 -10.53 -4.32
N CYS A 224 13.94 -10.74 -5.23
CA CYS A 224 14.18 -12.08 -5.78
C CYS A 224 14.71 -13.05 -4.72
N ASP A 225 15.58 -12.57 -3.84
CA ASP A 225 16.18 -13.30 -2.73
C ASP A 225 15.15 -13.74 -1.68
N GLU A 226 14.24 -12.84 -1.29
CA GLU A 226 13.13 -13.15 -0.37
C GLU A 226 12.27 -14.31 -0.86
N VAL A 227 11.92 -14.30 -2.15
CA VAL A 227 11.17 -15.39 -2.77
C VAL A 227 12.00 -16.67 -2.82
N ARG A 228 13.30 -16.57 -3.16
CA ARG A 228 14.20 -17.73 -3.18
C ARG A 228 14.28 -18.38 -1.81
N SER A 229 14.55 -17.60 -0.76
CA SER A 229 14.64 -18.06 0.63
C SER A 229 13.36 -18.78 1.04
N TRP A 230 12.20 -18.19 0.75
CA TRP A 230 10.92 -18.83 1.05
C TRP A 230 10.75 -20.18 0.32
N LYS A 231 11.10 -20.24 -0.97
CA LYS A 231 11.01 -21.48 -1.77
C LYS A 231 11.92 -22.58 -1.21
N GLU A 232 13.16 -22.24 -0.84
CA GLU A 232 14.13 -23.16 -0.24
C GLU A 232 13.64 -23.68 1.12
N GLU A 233 13.13 -22.79 1.99
CA GLU A 233 12.53 -23.17 3.26
C GLU A 233 11.32 -24.08 3.09
N GLU A 234 10.47 -23.81 2.11
CA GLU A 234 9.27 -24.61 1.84
C GLU A 234 9.61 -26.00 1.29
N LEU A 235 10.59 -26.10 0.40
CA LEU A 235 11.11 -27.39 -0.07
C LEU A 235 11.66 -28.23 1.09
N ASN A 236 12.44 -27.62 1.99
CA ASN A 236 12.94 -28.31 3.18
C ASN A 236 11.79 -28.82 4.06
N ARG A 237 10.73 -28.02 4.27
CA ARG A 237 9.53 -28.48 5.00
C ARG A 237 8.82 -29.62 4.29
N MET A 238 8.77 -29.63 2.96
CA MET A 238 8.19 -30.73 2.18
C MET A 238 9.00 -32.02 2.37
N GLU A 239 10.33 -31.94 2.32
CA GLU A 239 11.23 -33.09 2.53
C GLU A 239 11.07 -33.67 3.94
N LEU A 240 10.88 -32.82 4.95
CA LEU A 240 10.63 -33.22 6.33
C LEU A 240 9.19 -33.71 6.59
N GLY A 241 8.29 -33.60 5.62
CA GLY A 241 6.87 -33.93 5.78
C GLY A 241 6.07 -32.95 6.66
N GLU A 242 6.61 -31.75 6.87
CA GLU A 242 6.02 -30.69 7.70
C GLU A 242 5.18 -29.70 6.89
N SER A 243 5.38 -29.67 5.56
CA SER A 243 4.63 -28.77 4.68
C SER A 243 3.16 -29.21 4.54
N PRO A 244 2.19 -28.29 4.72
CA PRO A 244 0.80 -28.55 4.37
C PRO A 244 0.54 -28.46 2.85
N ILE A 245 1.52 -28.01 2.06
CA ILE A 245 1.42 -27.88 0.60
C ILE A 245 1.70 -29.26 -0.03
N PRO A 246 0.86 -29.74 -0.98
CA PRO A 246 1.08 -31.00 -1.66
C PRO A 246 2.41 -31.04 -2.41
N SER A 247 3.12 -32.18 -2.34
CA SER A 247 4.39 -32.41 -3.03
C SER A 247 4.31 -32.26 -4.56
N SER A 248 3.11 -32.34 -5.15
CA SER A 248 2.87 -32.04 -6.56
C SER A 248 3.27 -30.61 -6.96
N TYR A 249 3.37 -29.69 -6.00
CA TYR A 249 3.84 -28.32 -6.23
C TYR A 249 5.37 -28.17 -6.12
N GLY A 250 6.11 -29.22 -5.77
CA GLY A 250 7.57 -29.16 -5.57
C GLY A 250 8.33 -28.57 -6.77
N GLY A 251 7.95 -28.95 -8.00
CA GLY A 251 8.58 -28.40 -9.22
C GLY A 251 8.36 -26.88 -9.40
N LEU A 252 7.26 -26.33 -8.88
CA LEU A 252 7.03 -24.87 -8.88
C LEU A 252 7.91 -24.16 -7.84
N LEU A 253 8.40 -24.89 -6.84
CA LEU A 253 9.24 -24.38 -5.77
C LEU A 253 10.74 -24.45 -6.07
N GLU A 254 11.17 -24.96 -7.22
CA GLU A 254 12.58 -24.97 -7.60
C GLU A 254 13.16 -23.55 -7.76
N PRO A 255 14.25 -23.19 -7.05
CA PRO A 255 14.89 -21.88 -7.19
C PRO A 255 15.53 -21.64 -8.56
N ASP A 256 15.37 -20.45 -9.14
CA ASP A 256 16.06 -20.05 -10.37
C ASP A 256 17.52 -19.67 -10.05
N PRO A 257 18.53 -20.41 -10.56
CA PRO A 257 19.94 -20.17 -10.25
C PRO A 257 20.46 -18.83 -10.79
N ARG A 258 19.77 -18.20 -11.74
CA ARG A 258 20.18 -16.89 -12.30
C ARG A 258 20.04 -15.76 -11.29
N VAL A 259 19.25 -15.95 -10.21
CA VAL A 259 19.09 -14.97 -9.14
C VAL A 259 20.44 -14.61 -8.48
N TYR A 260 21.40 -15.54 -8.43
CA TYR A 260 22.74 -15.28 -7.87
C TYR A 260 23.63 -14.41 -8.77
N ARG A 261 23.32 -14.33 -10.08
CA ARG A 261 24.14 -13.62 -11.08
C ARG A 261 23.52 -12.30 -11.53
N MET A 262 22.47 -11.82 -10.87
CA MET A 262 21.73 -10.63 -11.33
C MET A 262 22.60 -9.37 -11.44
N ARG A 263 23.64 -9.22 -10.60
CA ARG A 263 24.61 -8.11 -10.72
C ARG A 263 25.43 -8.23 -12.00
N GLU A 264 25.99 -9.40 -12.26
CA GLU A 264 26.78 -9.69 -13.46
C GLU A 264 25.94 -9.52 -14.73
N LEU A 265 24.68 -9.99 -14.71
CA LEU A 265 23.74 -9.84 -15.82
C LEU A 265 23.41 -8.36 -16.09
N HIS A 266 23.26 -7.56 -15.04
CA HIS A 266 23.01 -6.12 -15.18
C HIS A 266 24.23 -5.38 -15.71
N GLU A 267 25.43 -5.65 -15.16
CA GLU A 267 26.69 -5.06 -15.61
C GLU A 267 27.05 -5.47 -17.04
N GLY A 268 26.75 -6.72 -17.41
CA GLY A 268 26.94 -7.26 -18.76
C GLY A 268 25.88 -6.85 -19.78
N GLY A 269 24.88 -6.05 -19.38
CA GLY A 269 23.84 -5.57 -20.29
C GLY A 269 22.82 -6.63 -20.73
N ALA A 270 22.73 -7.76 -20.03
CA ALA A 270 21.81 -8.87 -20.33
C ALA A 270 20.37 -8.55 -19.86
N PHE A 271 19.80 -7.45 -20.36
CA PHE A 271 18.50 -6.94 -19.92
C PHE A 271 17.33 -7.85 -20.28
N GLU A 272 17.41 -8.60 -21.39
CA GLU A 272 16.39 -9.59 -21.75
C GLU A 272 16.30 -10.71 -20.72
N GLU A 273 17.46 -11.20 -20.26
CA GLU A 273 17.52 -12.25 -19.23
C GLU A 273 17.01 -11.75 -17.88
N LEU A 274 17.34 -10.50 -17.50
CA LEU A 274 16.76 -9.86 -16.33
C LEU A 274 15.23 -9.70 -16.45
N CYS A 275 14.72 -9.35 -17.63
CA CYS A 275 13.28 -9.25 -17.89
C CYS A 275 12.57 -10.60 -17.75
N ASP A 276 13.20 -11.70 -18.17
CA ASP A 276 12.70 -13.06 -17.97
C ASP A 276 12.69 -13.43 -16.48
N ILE A 277 13.80 -13.19 -15.76
CA ILE A 277 13.87 -13.41 -14.30
C ILE A 277 12.76 -12.64 -13.58
N ILE A 278 12.56 -11.36 -13.91
CA ILE A 278 11.49 -10.56 -13.32
C ILE A 278 10.10 -11.14 -13.64
N GLY A 279 9.87 -11.56 -14.90
CA GLY A 279 8.62 -12.18 -15.32
C GLY A 279 8.30 -13.46 -14.54
N ARG A 280 9.28 -14.36 -14.39
CA ARG A 280 9.15 -15.56 -13.57
C ARG A 280 8.89 -15.22 -12.11
N LYS A 281 9.63 -14.24 -11.57
CA LYS A 281 9.48 -13.82 -10.17
C LYS A 281 8.06 -13.31 -9.86
N MET A 282 7.44 -12.58 -10.78
CA MET A 282 6.06 -12.12 -10.62
C MET A 282 5.07 -13.29 -10.58
N ALA A 283 5.25 -14.29 -11.44
CA ALA A 283 4.43 -15.51 -11.43
C ALA A 283 4.63 -16.30 -10.14
N GLU A 284 5.87 -16.46 -9.67
CA GLU A 284 6.20 -17.11 -8.40
C GLU A 284 5.55 -16.41 -7.21
N LEU A 285 5.66 -15.08 -7.11
CA LEU A 285 5.03 -14.31 -6.03
C LEU A 285 3.51 -14.56 -5.95
N THR A 286 2.86 -14.57 -7.10
CA THR A 286 1.41 -14.82 -7.22
C THR A 286 1.08 -16.25 -6.78
N ALA A 287 1.86 -17.24 -7.22
CA ALA A 287 1.67 -18.63 -6.86
C ALA A 287 1.93 -18.89 -5.36
N ILE A 288 3.01 -18.35 -4.80
CA ILE A 288 3.36 -18.47 -3.38
C ILE A 288 2.26 -17.86 -2.50
N PHE A 289 1.75 -16.68 -2.87
CA PHE A 289 0.64 -16.06 -2.18
C PHE A 289 -0.60 -16.98 -2.16
N LYS A 290 -0.94 -17.56 -3.32
CA LYS A 290 -2.06 -18.51 -3.43
C LYS A 290 -1.85 -19.74 -2.55
N LEU A 291 -0.67 -20.37 -2.62
CA LEU A 291 -0.35 -21.57 -1.84
C LEU A 291 -0.41 -21.31 -0.34
N ARG A 292 0.12 -20.17 0.11
CA ARG A 292 0.09 -19.78 1.53
C ARG A 292 -1.34 -19.68 2.04
N LEU A 293 -2.21 -18.99 1.33
CA LEU A 293 -3.60 -18.82 1.76
C LEU A 293 -4.44 -20.10 1.64
N ALA A 294 -4.16 -20.94 0.65
CA ALA A 294 -4.89 -22.19 0.45
C ALA A 294 -4.50 -23.30 1.44
N TYR A 295 -3.21 -23.40 1.83
CA TYR A 295 -2.70 -24.54 2.61
C TYR A 295 -2.34 -24.20 4.05
N TYR A 296 -1.61 -23.09 4.27
CA TYR A 296 -1.33 -22.60 5.62
C TYR A 296 -2.56 -21.92 6.22
N GLY A 297 -3.32 -21.22 5.40
CA GLY A 297 -4.51 -20.48 5.82
C GLY A 297 -4.18 -19.24 6.65
N ILE A 298 -5.23 -18.62 7.15
CA ILE A 298 -5.18 -17.38 7.93
C ILE A 298 -5.67 -17.70 9.33
N PRO A 299 -4.91 -17.39 10.40
CA PRO A 299 -5.39 -17.57 11.76
C PRO A 299 -6.70 -16.81 11.97
N HIS A 300 -7.72 -17.52 12.47
CA HIS A 300 -9.07 -16.99 12.64
C HIS A 300 -9.72 -17.66 13.85
N GLY A 301 -10.09 -16.86 14.86
CA GLY A 301 -10.52 -17.37 16.16
C GLY A 301 -9.46 -18.24 16.86
N GLY A 302 -9.88 -18.98 17.89
CA GLY A 302 -9.01 -19.94 18.61
C GLY A 302 -8.89 -21.31 17.95
N GLY A 303 -9.30 -21.43 16.68
CA GLY A 303 -9.43 -22.71 15.96
C GLY A 303 -8.34 -22.96 14.92
N ARG A 304 -8.64 -23.87 13.98
CA ARG A 304 -7.77 -24.11 12.82
C ARG A 304 -7.75 -22.88 11.90
N PRO A 305 -6.62 -22.57 11.24
CA PRO A 305 -6.55 -21.49 10.26
C PRO A 305 -7.62 -21.65 9.16
N PHE A 306 -8.21 -20.52 8.76
CA PHE A 306 -9.13 -20.47 7.64
C PHE A 306 -8.36 -20.61 6.33
N ARG A 307 -8.60 -21.70 5.59
CA ARG A 307 -8.00 -21.93 4.28
C ARG A 307 -8.86 -21.32 3.20
N MET A 308 -8.27 -20.46 2.38
CA MET A 308 -9.00 -19.76 1.34
C MET A 308 -9.35 -20.72 0.18
N PRO A 309 -10.58 -20.74 -0.33
CA PRO A 309 -10.92 -21.52 -1.51
C PRO A 309 -10.12 -21.07 -2.74
N GLY A 310 -9.65 -22.04 -3.54
CA GLY A 310 -8.79 -21.77 -4.70
C GLY A 310 -9.44 -20.85 -5.74
N GLU A 311 -10.71 -21.08 -6.06
CA GLU A 311 -11.47 -20.26 -7.02
C GLU A 311 -11.63 -18.81 -6.55
N VAL A 312 -11.78 -18.60 -5.23
CA VAL A 312 -11.87 -17.26 -4.63
C VAL A 312 -10.54 -16.53 -4.77
N LEU A 313 -9.42 -17.23 -4.54
CA LEU A 313 -8.08 -16.67 -4.74
C LEU A 313 -7.83 -16.32 -6.20
N ASP A 314 -8.26 -17.15 -7.15
CA ASP A 314 -8.03 -16.91 -8.57
C ASP A 314 -8.76 -15.66 -9.06
N LYS A 315 -10.02 -15.47 -8.64
CA LYS A 315 -10.76 -14.23 -8.93
C LYS A 315 -10.13 -13.03 -8.24
N LEU A 316 -9.75 -13.17 -6.96
CA LEU A 316 -9.10 -12.10 -6.20
C LEU A 316 -7.81 -11.61 -6.87
N LEU A 317 -6.97 -12.55 -7.30
CA LEU A 317 -5.72 -12.23 -7.98
C LEU A 317 -5.99 -11.63 -9.36
N SER A 318 -7.01 -12.11 -10.08
CA SER A 318 -7.41 -11.57 -11.37
C SER A 318 -7.82 -10.09 -11.29
N LEU A 319 -8.51 -9.68 -10.21
CA LEU A 319 -8.84 -8.26 -9.98
C LEU A 319 -7.61 -7.34 -9.98
N MET A 320 -6.45 -7.84 -9.52
CA MET A 320 -5.21 -7.06 -9.49
C MET A 320 -4.60 -6.79 -10.88
N TYR A 321 -5.06 -7.52 -11.90
CA TYR A 321 -4.62 -7.36 -13.29
C TYR A 321 -5.62 -6.58 -14.13
N ILE A 322 -6.84 -6.34 -13.63
CA ILE A 322 -7.79 -5.47 -14.31
C ILE A 322 -7.29 -4.03 -14.22
N SER A 323 -6.95 -3.47 -15.38
CA SER A 323 -6.53 -2.09 -15.54
C SER A 323 -6.82 -1.68 -16.97
N GLY A 324 -7.13 -0.40 -17.19
CA GLY A 324 -7.51 0.09 -18.51
C GLY A 324 -8.37 1.33 -18.42
N ARG A 325 -9.08 1.63 -19.51
CA ARG A 325 -10.05 2.71 -19.53
C ARG A 325 -11.17 2.41 -18.54
N ARG A 326 -11.73 3.47 -17.96
CA ARG A 326 -12.76 3.39 -16.91
C ARG A 326 -13.85 2.35 -17.21
N ASP A 327 -14.50 2.50 -18.36
CA ASP A 327 -15.70 1.71 -18.68
C ASP A 327 -15.33 0.24 -18.96
N GLU A 328 -14.24 -0.01 -19.71
CA GLU A 328 -13.70 -1.36 -19.97
C GLU A 328 -13.29 -2.09 -18.67
N ALA A 329 -12.67 -1.36 -17.73
CA ALA A 329 -12.25 -1.93 -16.46
C ALA A 329 -13.46 -2.28 -15.57
N LEU A 330 -14.49 -1.44 -15.56
CA LEU A 330 -15.73 -1.73 -14.83
C LEU A 330 -16.46 -2.93 -15.41
N GLU A 331 -16.60 -3.00 -16.74
CA GLU A 331 -17.19 -4.15 -17.43
C GLU A 331 -16.45 -5.45 -17.09
N ALA A 332 -15.11 -5.44 -17.12
CA ALA A 332 -14.32 -6.61 -16.73
C ALA A 332 -14.51 -7.01 -15.25
N VAL A 333 -14.69 -6.05 -14.35
CA VAL A 333 -14.99 -6.33 -12.93
C VAL A 333 -16.39 -6.94 -12.78
N GLU A 334 -17.37 -6.41 -13.50
CA GLU A 334 -18.75 -6.91 -13.52
C GLU A 334 -18.84 -8.33 -14.07
N GLU A 335 -18.10 -8.63 -15.15
CA GLU A 335 -18.00 -9.99 -15.71
C GLU A 335 -17.34 -10.97 -14.72
N LEU A 336 -16.31 -10.52 -14.00
CA LEU A 336 -15.54 -11.38 -13.09
C LEU A 336 -16.30 -11.69 -11.79
N LEU A 337 -16.91 -10.67 -11.18
CA LEU A 337 -17.53 -10.77 -9.86
C LEU A 337 -19.06 -10.92 -9.91
N GLY A 338 -19.69 -10.57 -11.02
CA GLY A 338 -21.13 -10.44 -11.16
C GLY A 338 -21.66 -9.11 -10.65
N THR A 339 -22.91 -8.82 -10.97
CA THR A 339 -23.58 -7.54 -10.68
C THR A 339 -24.68 -7.63 -9.62
N SER A 340 -24.79 -8.76 -8.92
CA SER A 340 -25.86 -9.01 -7.96
C SER A 340 -25.46 -8.71 -6.51
N GLY A 341 -26.46 -8.36 -5.70
CA GLY A 341 -26.30 -8.12 -4.26
C GLY A 341 -25.30 -7.02 -3.92
N ARG A 342 -24.57 -7.21 -2.82
CA ARG A 342 -23.63 -6.21 -2.27
C ARG A 342 -22.48 -5.86 -3.23
N VAL A 343 -22.08 -6.78 -4.10
CA VAL A 343 -21.03 -6.52 -5.10
C VAL A 343 -21.54 -5.54 -6.15
N GLY A 344 -22.76 -5.77 -6.68
CA GLY A 344 -23.40 -4.83 -7.61
C GLY A 344 -23.57 -3.43 -7.01
N GLU A 345 -24.00 -3.34 -5.75
CA GLU A 345 -24.13 -2.08 -5.03
C GLU A 345 -22.77 -1.35 -4.89
N ALA A 346 -21.70 -2.07 -4.54
CA ALA A 346 -20.36 -1.51 -4.42
C ALA A 346 -19.81 -1.03 -5.78
N ILE A 347 -20.03 -1.79 -6.85
CA ILE A 347 -19.63 -1.40 -8.22
C ILE A 347 -20.41 -0.15 -8.67
N SER A 348 -21.72 -0.09 -8.40
CA SER A 348 -22.55 1.07 -8.73
C SER A 348 -22.07 2.33 -8.02
N ARG A 349 -21.78 2.23 -6.72
CA ARG A 349 -21.24 3.37 -5.96
C ARG A 349 -19.87 3.80 -6.49
N PHE A 350 -19.00 2.86 -6.83
CA PHE A 350 -17.70 3.19 -7.41
C PHE A 350 -17.85 3.89 -8.77
N ARG A 351 -18.81 3.44 -9.60
CA ARG A 351 -19.15 4.09 -10.87
C ARG A 351 -19.57 5.55 -10.66
N GLU A 352 -20.41 5.84 -9.67
CA GLU A 352 -20.80 7.22 -9.32
C GLU A 352 -19.60 8.10 -8.97
N VAL A 353 -18.62 7.58 -8.21
CA VAL A 353 -17.37 8.30 -7.90
C VAL A 353 -16.57 8.57 -9.17
N LEU A 354 -16.45 7.58 -10.06
CA LEU A 354 -15.72 7.72 -11.33
C LEU A 354 -16.44 8.64 -12.33
N GLU A 355 -17.76 8.77 -12.24
CA GLU A 355 -18.54 9.78 -12.97
C GLU A 355 -18.33 11.16 -12.38
N ALA A 356 -18.38 11.32 -11.05
CA ALA A 356 -18.10 12.59 -10.40
C ALA A 356 -16.69 13.10 -10.74
N LEU A 357 -15.68 12.23 -10.79
CA LEU A 357 -14.31 12.57 -11.21
C LEU A 357 -14.25 13.19 -12.62
N SER A 358 -15.11 12.75 -13.54
CA SER A 358 -15.18 13.34 -14.88
C SER A 358 -15.62 14.80 -14.86
N TRP A 359 -16.51 15.18 -13.93
CA TRP A 359 -16.92 16.58 -13.74
C TRP A 359 -15.78 17.46 -13.22
N PHE A 360 -14.83 16.88 -12.48
CA PHE A 360 -13.59 17.54 -12.04
C PHE A 360 -12.48 17.55 -13.12
N GLY A 361 -12.81 17.16 -14.36
CA GLY A 361 -11.90 17.12 -15.50
C GLY A 361 -10.90 15.96 -15.44
N LEU A 362 -11.15 14.95 -14.61
CA LEU A 362 -10.38 13.70 -14.57
C LEU A 362 -11.09 12.64 -15.43
N ASN A 363 -11.13 12.90 -16.73
CA ASN A 363 -11.67 11.98 -17.72
C ASN A 363 -10.59 10.93 -17.99
N GLY A 364 -10.80 9.68 -17.56
CA GLY A 364 -9.82 8.58 -17.63
C GLY A 364 -9.36 8.20 -19.04
N GLY A 365 -8.61 9.07 -19.70
CA GLY A 365 -8.00 8.87 -21.00
C GLY A 365 -6.49 8.83 -20.91
N GLY A 366 -5.91 7.65 -21.18
CA GLY A 366 -4.49 7.43 -21.45
C GLY A 366 -3.63 7.21 -20.22
#